data_AF-A0A1Z9W3I5-F1
#
_entry.id   AF-A0A1Z9W3I5-F1
#
_cell.length_a   1.000
_cell.length_b   1.000
_cell.length_c   1.000
_cell.angle_alpha   90.00
_cell.angle_beta   90.00
_cell.angle_gamma   90.00
#
_symmetry.space_group_name_H-M   'P 1'
#
loop_
_entity.id
_entity.type
_entity.pdbx_description
1 polymer ?
#
loop_
_entity_poly.entity_id
_entity_poly.type
_entity_poly.pdbx_seq_one_letter_code
_entity_poly.pdbx_strand_id
1 'polypeptide(L)' 'MSDSNTTPSFEAKLAELEALVRQMEQGSMPLDTSLEAFEKGVKLAKECHAILDTASQKVTEIKQSGEESPFDPEA' A
#
# COMPACT_ATOMS: atom_id res chain seq x y z
N MET A 1 18.14 -4.43 13.37
CA MET A 1 17.54 -3.14 13.76
C MET A 1 17.82 -2.14 12.66
N SER A 2 16.79 -1.38 12.29
CA SER A 2 16.86 -0.14 11.52
C SER A 2 16.80 -0.22 9.99
N ASP A 3 15.65 -0.62 9.45
CA ASP A 3 15.19 -0.13 8.15
C ASP A 3 14.17 0.99 8.37
N SER A 4 14.69 2.17 8.68
CA SER A 4 13.94 3.43 8.71
C SER A 4 14.17 4.20 7.42
N ASN A 5 13.60 3.72 6.30
CA ASN A 5 13.47 4.52 5.09
C ASN A 5 11.99 4.89 4.81
N THR A 6 11.49 5.76 5.68
CA THR A 6 10.58 6.91 5.45
C THR A 6 9.78 7.03 4.13
N THR A 7 9.08 5.99 3.74
CA THR A 7 7.77 6.10 3.08
C THR A 7 6.83 5.33 3.98
N PRO A 8 5.61 5.80 4.35
CA PRO A 8 4.65 4.92 5.02
C PRO A 8 4.56 3.65 4.19
N SER A 9 5.11 2.55 4.72
CA SER A 9 5.43 1.38 3.92
C SER A 9 4.13 0.88 3.30
N PHE A 10 4.22 0.34 2.07
CA PHE A 10 3.08 -0.32 1.45
C PHE A 10 2.36 -1.25 2.43
N GLU A 11 3.14 -2.00 3.22
CA GLU A 11 2.66 -2.88 4.28
C GLU A 11 1.88 -2.15 5.38
N ALA A 12 2.36 -0.98 5.84
CA ALA A 12 1.65 -0.19 6.84
C ALA A 12 0.30 0.33 6.31
N LYS A 13 0.27 0.84 5.07
CA LYS A 13 -0.97 1.30 4.43
C LYS A 13 -1.95 0.17 4.18
N LEU A 14 -1.45 -0.98 3.77
CA LEU A 14 -2.24 -2.19 3.57
C LEU A 14 -2.83 -2.67 4.90
N ALA A 15 -2.03 -2.72 5.96
CA ALA A 15 -2.50 -3.11 7.30
C ALA A 15 -3.57 -2.15 7.83
N GLU A 16 -3.42 -0.84 7.58
CA GLU A 16 -4.43 0.15 7.96
C GLU A 16 -5.74 -0.05 7.18
N LEU A 17 -5.66 -0.35 5.88
CA LEU A 17 -6.82 -0.65 5.05
C LEU A 17 -7.53 -1.92 5.52
N GLU A 18 -6.79 -2.99 5.81
CA GLU A 18 -7.34 -4.25 6.32
C GLU A 18 -8.04 -4.06 7.67
N ALA A 19 -7.45 -3.30 8.58
CA ALA A 19 -8.05 -2.99 9.87
C ALA A 19 -9.37 -2.22 9.69
N LEU A 20 -9.39 -1.25 8.78
CA LEU A 20 -10.57 -0.45 8.48
C LEU A 20 -11.70 -1.29 7.87
N VAL A 21 -11.38 -2.15 6.91
CA VAL A 21 -12.35 -3.08 6.29
C VAL A 21 -12.93 -4.02 7.34
N ARG A 22 -12.08 -4.62 8.19
CA ARG A 22 -12.54 -5.48 9.30
C ARG A 22 -13.48 -4.75 10.26
N GLN A 23 -13.26 -3.46 10.50
CA GLN A 23 -14.13 -2.65 11.34
C GLN A 23 -15.47 -2.37 10.66
N MET A 24 -15.48 -2.13 9.35
CA MET A 24 -16.71 -1.95 8.57
C MET A 24 -17.54 -3.23 8.50
N GLU A 25 -16.90 -4.40 8.37
CA GLU A 25 -17.56 -5.71 8.31
C GLU A 25 -18.23 -6.12 9.64
N GLN A 26 -17.77 -5.57 10.77
CA GLN A 26 -18.38 -5.82 12.08
C GLN A 26 -19.78 -5.21 12.22
N GLY A 27 -20.17 -4.28 11.35
CA GLY A 27 -21.55 -3.79 11.23
C GLY A 27 -22.06 -2.96 12.41
N SER A 28 -21.21 -2.62 13.39
CA SER A 28 -21.58 -1.84 14.58
C SER A 28 -21.34 -0.34 14.43
N MET A 29 -21.09 0.14 13.21
CA MET A 29 -20.66 1.50 12.93
C MET A 29 -21.88 2.38 12.53
N PRO A 30 -22.03 3.59 13.12
CA PRO A 30 -23.03 4.55 12.67
C PRO A 30 -22.84 4.91 11.18
N LEU A 31 -23.91 5.36 10.52
CA LEU A 31 -23.89 5.69 9.09
C LEU A 31 -22.82 6.74 8.75
N ASP A 32 -22.76 7.84 9.51
CA ASP A 32 -21.79 8.91 9.29
C ASP A 32 -20.34 8.41 9.42
N THR A 33 -20.07 7.62 10.46
CA THR A 33 -18.75 7.01 10.66
C THR A 33 -18.42 5.98 9.56
N SER A 34 -19.43 5.29 9.03
CA SER A 34 -19.26 4.33 7.92
C SER A 34 -18.90 5.03 6.61
N LEU A 35 -19.44 6.23 6.38
CA LEU A 35 -19.07 7.07 5.25
C LEU A 35 -17.63 7.58 5.37
N GLU A 36 -17.23 8.05 6.55
CA GLU A 36 -15.84 8.46 6.81
C GLU A 36 -14.85 7.29 6.64
N ALA A 37 -15.20 6.12 7.17
CA ALA A 37 -14.41 4.91 7.01
C ALA A 37 -14.29 4.50 5.53
N PHE A 38 -15.38 4.60 4.76
CA PHE A 38 -15.35 4.31 3.33
C PHE A 38 -14.44 5.29 2.58
N GLU A 39 -14.55 6.60 2.80
CA GLU A 39 -13.68 7.60 2.16
C GLU A 39 -12.20 7.35 2.47
N LYS A 40 -11.89 7.05 3.74
CA LYS A 40 -10.54 6.71 4.17
C LYS A 40 -10.04 5.42 3.50
N GLY A 41 -10.89 4.40 3.40
CA GLY A 41 -10.56 3.14 2.72
C GLY A 41 -10.26 3.34 1.24
N VAL A 42 -11.06 4.14 0.54
CA VAL A 42 -10.81 4.49 -0.88
C VAL A 42 -9.47 5.22 -1.04
N LYS A 43 -9.14 6.14 -0.12
CA LYS A 43 -7.86 6.85 -0.15
C LYS A 43 -6.69 5.89 0.05
N LEU A 44 -6.74 5.03 1.06
CA LEU A 44 -5.68 4.04 1.34
C LEU A 44 -5.50 3.08 0.16
N ALA A 45 -6.60 2.59 -0.44
CA ALA A 45 -6.53 1.71 -1.60
C ALA A 45 -5.86 2.38 -2.82
N LYS A 46 -6.16 3.65 -3.09
CA LYS A 46 -5.51 4.42 -4.15
C LYS A 46 -4.02 4.60 -3.90
N GLU A 47 -3.64 4.86 -2.65
CA GLU A 47 -2.23 5.02 -2.28
C GLU A 47 -1.45 3.70 -2.43
N CYS A 48 -2.04 2.56 -2.03
CA CYS A 48 -1.46 1.24 -2.26
C CYS A 48 -1.27 0.96 -3.76
N HIS A 49 -2.27 1.28 -4.58
CA HIS A 49 -2.19 1.09 -6.02
C HIS A 49 -1.08 1.93 -6.65
N ALA A 50 -0.95 3.21 -6.26
CA ALA A 50 0.11 4.09 -6.77
C ALA A 50 1.52 3.58 -6.42
N ILE A 51 1.70 2.97 -5.25
CA ILE A 51 2.98 2.35 -4.86
C ILE A 51 3.26 1.14 -5.77
N LEU A 52 2.28 0.27 -6.00
CA LEU A 52 2.42 -0.89 -6.88
C LEU A 52 2.69 -0.48 -8.34
N ASP A 53 2.05 0.56 -8.83
CA ASP A 53 2.27 1.09 -10.17
C ASP A 53 3.71 1.61 -10.33
N THR A 54 4.20 2.35 -9.33
CA THR A 54 5.58 2.85 -9.31
C THR A 54 6.58 1.69 -9.30
N ALA A 55 6.32 0.66 -8.51
CA ALA A 55 7.16 -0.54 -8.47
C ALA A 55 7.15 -1.30 -9.81
N SER A 56 5.96 -1.44 -10.43
CA SER A 56 5.79 -2.11 -11.72
C SER A 56 6.50 -1.37 -12.86
N GLN A 57 6.43 -0.03 -12.86
CA GLN A 57 7.17 0.82 -13.80
C GLN A 57 8.67 0.60 -13.67
N LYS A 58 9.20 0.62 -12.44
CA LYS A 58 10.63 0.39 -12.18
C LYS A 58 11.08 -1.00 -12.64
N VAL A 59 10.28 -2.05 -12.42
CA VAL A 59 10.57 -3.40 -12.96
C VAL A 59 10.58 -3.39 -14.48
N THR A 60 9.64 -2.68 -15.11
CA THR A 60 9.55 -2.57 -16.57
C THR A 60 10.78 -1.86 -17.15
N GLU A 61 11.24 -0.78 -16.52
CA GLU A 61 12.45 -0.05 -16.91
C GLU A 61 13.70 -0.94 -16.84
N ILE A 62 13.89 -1.68 -15.74
CA ILE A 62 15.00 -2.63 -15.57
C ILE A 62 14.99 -3.70 -16.67
N LYS A 63 13.82 -4.25 -16.99
CA LYS A 63 13.68 -5.25 -18.06
C LYS A 63 13.98 -4.68 -19.45
N GLN A 64 13.72 -3.39 -19.67
CA GLN A 64 13.98 -2.71 -20.94
C GLN A 64 15.43 -2.25 -21.09
N SER A 65 16.11 -1.89 -20.00
CA SER A 65 17.51 -1.44 -20.03
C SER A 65 18.51 -2.58 -20.24
N GLY A 66 18.09 -3.84 -20.08
CA GLY A 66 18.98 -5.00 -20.19
C GLY A 66 19.98 -5.12 -19.04
N GLU A 67 19.89 -4.26 -18.02
CA GLU A 67 20.57 -4.41 -16.74
C GLU A 67 19.84 -5.46 -15.91
N GLU A 68 20.14 -6.73 -16.17
CA GLU A 68 19.88 -7.81 -15.21
C GLU A 68 20.90 -7.70 -14.08
N SER A 69 20.81 -6.65 -13.27
CA SER A 69 21.53 -6.66 -11.99
C SER A 69 20.78 -7.62 -11.07
N PRO A 70 21.46 -8.58 -10.40
CA PRO A 70 20.81 -9.47 -9.46
C PRO A 70 20.02 -8.65 -8.45
N PHE A 71 18.70 -8.85 -8.40
CA PHE A 71 17.88 -8.26 -7.36
C PHE A 71 18.33 -8.88 -6.04
N ASP A 72 19.15 -8.14 -5.28
CA ASP A 72 19.61 -8.53 -3.97
C ASP A 72 18.68 -7.89 -2.93
N PRO A 73 17.71 -8.64 -2.37
CA PRO A 73 16.72 -8.09 -1.45
C PRO A 73 17.30 -7.71 -0.07
N GLU A 74 18.61 -7.92 0.16
CA GLU A 74 19.28 -7.69 1.46
C GLU A 74 20.49 -6.72 1.41
N ALA A 75 20.73 -5.99 0.30
CA ALA A 75 21.87 -5.06 0.16
C ALA A 75 21.54 -3.59 0.49
#